data_AF-A0A7J6LWI1-F1
#
_entry.id   AF-A0A7J6LWI1-F1
#
_cell.length_a   1.000
_cell.length_b   1.000
_cell.length_c   1.000
_cell.angle_alpha   90.00
_cell.angle_beta   90.00
_cell.angle_gamma   90.00
#
_symmetry.space_group_name_H-M   'P 1'
#
loop_
_entity.id
_entity.type
_entity.pdbx_description
1 polymer ?
#
loop_
_entity_poly.entity_id
_entity_poly.type
_entity_poly.pdbx_seq_one_letter_code
_entity_poly.pdbx_strand_id
1 'polypeptide(L)'
;MVVFASKTWRNLTDKVIGVKAISSDPLEKQRAALLDHAAKAQARSRAKCSGAFHQQLVKLLNLTDQMAATQLDIVKQSRDVVTPSESTPSSTQESGYAPSISLFADQLSRCQQSAQASRPQLQAAVGEAQKLVQRNADLQQKLKDRDRAYADLDHYNHKIEDLKTDASKRSKKDVKGEERLARNVEKHRMAQESFIMLDNQVRAEMSQLLEGKDADFAKIIAEYSRYLGVTASAGMQGITTFTDQVPSMVRQQVERDEDPFPFHNQNSGASIINQSMSGIAPYEVPMSEQKRDAPSAPFMMV
;
A
#
# COMPACT_ATOMS: atom_id res chain seq x y z
N MET A 1 -8.97 27.46 -46.51
CA MET A 1 -8.33 27.50 -45.17
C MET A 1 -9.44 27.60 -44.15
N VAL A 2 -9.87 26.47 -43.58
CA VAL A 2 -11.10 26.40 -42.76
C VAL A 2 -10.78 26.81 -41.33
N VAL A 3 -11.28 27.98 -40.92
CA VAL A 3 -11.18 28.50 -39.56
C VAL A 3 -12.20 27.75 -38.69
N PHE A 4 -11.75 26.70 -38.00
CA PHE A 4 -12.56 25.99 -37.01
C PHE A 4 -12.62 26.78 -35.70
N ALA A 5 -13.32 27.91 -35.71
CA ALA A 5 -13.66 28.65 -34.49
C ALA A 5 -14.98 28.10 -33.90
N SER A 6 -14.93 26.96 -33.20
CA SER A 6 -16.07 26.49 -32.42
C SER A 6 -15.70 26.26 -30.96
N LYS A 7 -16.61 26.64 -30.05
CA LYS A 7 -16.55 26.30 -28.61
C LYS A 7 -16.23 24.82 -28.37
N THR A 8 -16.67 23.96 -29.29
CA THR A 8 -16.45 22.52 -29.28
C THR A 8 -14.98 22.16 -29.35
N TRP A 9 -14.18 22.86 -30.18
CA TRP A 9 -12.74 22.62 -30.27
C TRP A 9 -12.03 23.08 -29.00
N ARG A 10 -12.33 24.28 -28.47
CA ARG A 10 -11.78 24.72 -27.17
C ARG A 10 -12.06 23.73 -26.03
N ASN A 11 -13.31 23.27 -25.92
CA ASN A 11 -13.69 22.25 -24.96
C ASN A 11 -12.98 20.90 -25.18
N LEU A 12 -12.65 20.57 -26.44
CA LEU A 12 -11.90 19.37 -26.79
C LEU A 12 -10.42 19.52 -26.44
N THR A 13 -9.81 20.67 -26.72
CA THR A 13 -8.43 21.00 -26.35
C THR A 13 -8.26 21.04 -24.84
N ASP A 14 -9.19 21.65 -24.10
CA ASP A 14 -9.17 21.69 -22.64
C ASP A 14 -9.35 20.30 -22.02
N LYS A 15 -10.06 19.39 -22.70
CA LYS A 15 -10.21 17.98 -22.30
C LYS A 15 -9.01 17.11 -22.67
N VAL A 16 -8.35 17.36 -23.80
CA VAL A 16 -7.30 16.49 -24.37
C VAL A 16 -5.89 16.96 -24.00
N ILE A 17 -5.65 18.27 -23.98
CA ILE A 17 -4.34 18.89 -23.73
C ILE A 17 -4.22 19.40 -22.29
N GLY A 18 -5.37 19.64 -21.62
CA GLY A 18 -5.43 20.32 -20.34
C GLY A 18 -5.34 21.84 -20.52
N VAL A 19 -5.89 22.57 -19.55
CA VAL A 19 -5.84 24.04 -19.52
C VAL A 19 -4.37 24.46 -19.42
N LYS A 20 -3.94 25.37 -20.30
CA LYS A 20 -2.57 25.88 -20.32
C LYS A 20 -2.26 26.51 -18.96
N ALA A 21 -1.17 26.07 -18.31
CA ALA A 21 -0.74 26.64 -17.04
C ALA A 21 -0.50 28.14 -17.17
N ILE A 22 -0.80 28.89 -16.09
CA ILE A 22 -0.58 30.33 -15.98
C ILE A 22 0.88 30.64 -16.35
N SER A 23 1.11 31.53 -17.32
CA SER A 23 2.47 31.97 -17.64
C SER A 23 3.03 32.78 -16.47
N SER A 24 4.14 32.33 -15.88
CA SER A 24 4.73 32.92 -14.67
C SER A 24 3.90 32.69 -13.40
N ASP A 25 3.37 31.47 -13.21
CA ASP A 25 2.64 31.08 -12.00
C ASP A 25 3.55 31.24 -10.76
N PRO A 26 3.21 32.10 -9.78
CA PRO A 26 3.96 32.19 -8.53
C PRO A 26 3.96 30.86 -7.74
N LEU A 27 3.07 29.93 -8.09
CA LEU A 27 2.97 28.59 -7.52
C LEU A 27 3.68 27.53 -8.36
N GLU A 28 4.44 27.90 -9.39
CA GLU A 28 5.13 26.95 -10.28
C GLU A 28 6.08 26.02 -9.50
N LYS A 29 6.82 26.56 -8.52
CA LYS A 29 7.68 25.75 -7.62
C LYS A 29 6.87 24.81 -6.74
N GLN A 30 5.76 25.27 -6.16
CA GLN A 30 4.89 24.38 -5.38
C GLN A 30 4.22 23.33 -6.28
N ARG A 31 3.84 23.67 -7.51
CA ARG A 31 3.31 22.71 -8.50
C ARG A 31 4.33 21.65 -8.82
N ALA A 32 5.57 22.05 -9.09
CA ALA A 32 6.66 21.10 -9.28
C ALA A 32 6.85 20.23 -8.03
N ALA A 33 6.80 20.79 -6.83
CA ALA A 33 6.89 20.03 -5.58
C ALA A 33 5.69 19.10 -5.31
N LEU A 34 4.49 19.47 -5.73
CA LEU A 34 3.28 18.63 -5.63
C LEU A 34 3.29 17.52 -6.67
N LEU A 35 3.74 17.82 -7.89
CA LEU A 35 3.99 16.82 -8.93
C LEU A 35 5.12 15.89 -8.52
N ASP A 36 6.20 16.41 -7.94
CA ASP A 36 7.32 15.65 -7.39
C ASP A 36 6.92 14.87 -6.14
N HIS A 37 6.04 15.38 -5.28
CA HIS A 37 5.47 14.61 -4.17
C HIS A 37 4.55 13.49 -4.70
N ALA A 38 3.74 13.78 -5.71
CA ALA A 38 2.97 12.78 -6.44
C ALA A 38 3.88 11.79 -7.21
N ALA A 39 5.12 12.17 -7.57
CA ALA A 39 6.08 11.38 -8.36
C ALA A 39 7.20 10.71 -7.55
N LYS A 40 7.55 11.14 -6.34
CA LYS A 40 8.53 10.47 -5.47
C LYS A 40 7.92 9.27 -4.75
N ALA A 41 6.59 9.23 -4.70
CA ALA A 41 5.82 8.00 -4.50
C ALA A 41 5.75 7.10 -5.77
N GLN A 42 6.49 7.42 -6.84
CA GLN A 42 6.39 6.83 -8.18
C GLN A 42 7.74 6.30 -8.68
N ALA A 43 8.03 5.03 -8.42
CA ALA A 43 8.90 4.29 -9.33
C ALA A 43 8.13 4.00 -10.63
N ARG A 44 8.39 4.83 -11.65
CA ARG A 44 8.04 4.73 -13.09
C ARG A 44 6.58 4.92 -13.53
N SER A 45 6.47 5.75 -14.57
CA SER A 45 5.34 5.99 -15.49
C SER A 45 4.34 7.09 -15.10
N ARG A 46 4.29 8.11 -15.98
CA ARG A 46 3.50 9.35 -15.98
C ARG A 46 2.16 9.25 -15.25
N ALA A 47 2.01 10.07 -14.20
CA ALA A 47 0.75 10.54 -13.62
C ALA A 47 -0.24 9.45 -13.17
N LYS A 48 0.05 8.80 -12.02
CA LYS A 48 -0.88 8.02 -11.16
C LYS A 48 -0.06 7.37 -10.01
N CYS A 49 0.22 8.05 -8.87
CA CYS A 49 1.13 7.41 -7.89
C CYS A 49 0.97 7.52 -6.38
N SER A 50 0.14 8.38 -5.84
CA SER A 50 -0.48 8.00 -4.56
C SER A 50 -1.14 6.60 -4.69
N GLY A 51 -1.59 6.29 -5.91
CA GLY A 51 -2.11 4.99 -6.31
C GLY A 51 -1.11 3.84 -6.28
N ALA A 52 0.21 4.00 -6.44
CA ALA A 52 1.09 2.82 -6.54
C ALA A 52 1.31 2.14 -5.19
N PHE A 53 1.67 2.90 -4.14
CA PHE A 53 1.80 2.33 -2.80
C PHE A 53 0.44 1.84 -2.28
N HIS A 54 -0.63 2.61 -2.48
CA HIS A 54 -1.99 2.17 -2.20
C HIS A 54 -2.35 0.89 -2.96
N GLN A 55 -2.04 0.78 -4.26
CA GLN A 55 -2.27 -0.43 -5.07
C GLN A 55 -1.45 -1.62 -4.57
N GLN A 56 -0.21 -1.42 -4.13
CA GLN A 56 0.56 -2.50 -3.52
C GLN A 56 -0.07 -2.97 -2.21
N LEU A 57 -0.55 -2.06 -1.36
CA LEU A 57 -1.27 -2.42 -0.14
C LEU A 57 -2.60 -3.14 -0.43
N VAL A 58 -3.36 -2.69 -1.44
CA VAL A 58 -4.59 -3.36 -1.89
C VAL A 58 -4.27 -4.76 -2.46
N LYS A 59 -3.20 -4.88 -3.26
CA LYS A 59 -2.75 -6.18 -3.78
C LYS A 59 -2.37 -7.12 -2.64
N LEU A 60 -1.62 -6.63 -1.66
CA LEU A 60 -1.23 -7.41 -0.49
C LEU A 60 -2.43 -7.84 0.36
N LEU A 61 -3.43 -6.97 0.51
CA LEU A 61 -4.68 -7.30 1.20
C LEU A 61 -5.40 -8.46 0.49
N ASN A 62 -5.54 -8.38 -0.83
CA ASN A 62 -6.14 -9.46 -1.62
C ASN A 62 -5.34 -10.76 -1.56
N LEU A 63 -4.00 -10.69 -1.60
CA LEU A 63 -3.14 -11.85 -1.45
C LEU A 63 -3.25 -12.48 -0.06
N THR A 64 -3.38 -11.67 0.99
CA THR A 64 -3.61 -12.15 2.36
C THR A 64 -4.92 -12.93 2.46
N ASP A 65 -5.98 -12.44 1.82
CA ASP A 65 -7.29 -13.11 1.78
C ASP A 65 -7.21 -14.43 1.00
N GLN A 66 -6.51 -14.45 -0.14
CA GLN A 66 -6.29 -15.67 -0.93
C GLN A 66 -5.45 -16.71 -0.16
N MET A 67 -4.34 -16.29 0.44
CA MET A 67 -3.48 -17.17 1.23
C MET A 67 -4.26 -17.81 2.38
N ALA A 68 -5.08 -17.02 3.08
CA ALA A 68 -5.86 -17.54 4.19
C ALA A 68 -6.92 -18.57 3.75
N ALA A 69 -7.55 -18.36 2.59
CA ALA A 69 -8.47 -19.33 2.01
C ALA A 69 -7.75 -20.62 1.62
N THR A 70 -6.62 -20.53 0.92
CA THR A 70 -5.81 -21.69 0.53
C THR A 70 -5.29 -22.47 1.74
N GLN A 71 -4.81 -21.78 2.77
CA GLN A 71 -4.36 -22.43 4.01
C GLN A 71 -5.51 -23.16 4.71
N LEU A 72 -6.70 -22.58 4.74
CA LEU A 72 -7.88 -23.24 5.31
C LEU A 72 -8.25 -24.52 4.56
N ASP A 73 -8.15 -24.52 3.23
CA ASP A 73 -8.43 -25.71 2.41
C ASP A 73 -7.36 -26.79 2.61
N ILE A 74 -6.09 -26.43 2.71
CA ILE A 74 -5.00 -27.38 3.04
C ILE A 74 -5.24 -28.01 4.43
N VAL A 75 -5.65 -27.22 5.43
CA VAL A 75 -5.97 -27.72 6.77
C VAL A 75 -7.13 -28.71 6.72
N LYS A 76 -8.19 -28.42 5.96
CA LYS A 76 -9.32 -29.35 5.79
C LYS A 76 -8.87 -30.65 5.14
N GLN A 77 -8.19 -30.57 4.00
CA GLN A 77 -7.68 -31.74 3.29
C GLN A 77 -6.75 -32.59 4.17
N SER A 78 -5.89 -31.95 4.97
CA SER A 78 -5.00 -32.64 5.90
C SER A 78 -5.78 -33.38 6.99
N ARG A 79 -6.88 -32.80 7.49
CA ARG A 79 -7.74 -33.43 8.50
C ARG A 79 -8.58 -34.56 7.92
N ASP A 80 -9.08 -34.41 6.70
CA ASP A 80 -9.87 -35.44 6.01
C ASP A 80 -9.06 -36.72 5.79
N VAL A 81 -7.74 -36.61 5.57
CA VAL A 81 -6.81 -37.76 5.48
C VAL A 81 -6.67 -38.51 6.80
N VAL A 82 -6.84 -37.83 7.94
CA VAL A 82 -6.68 -38.40 9.28
C VAL A 82 -7.99 -38.97 9.83
N THR A 83 -9.14 -38.40 9.46
CA THR A 83 -10.46 -38.90 9.89
C THR A 83 -10.88 -40.14 9.09
N PRO A 84 -11.18 -41.28 9.74
CA PRO A 84 -11.68 -42.46 9.04
C PRO A 84 -13.02 -42.17 8.35
N SER A 85 -13.12 -42.42 7.05
CA SER A 85 -14.40 -42.34 6.35
C SER A 85 -15.28 -43.54 6.75
N GLU A 86 -16.49 -43.28 7.26
CA GLU A 86 -17.47 -44.28 7.71
C GLU A 86 -17.93 -45.28 6.62
N SER A 87 -17.45 -45.14 5.38
CA SER A 87 -17.92 -45.88 4.21
C SER A 87 -17.00 -47.02 3.74
N THR A 88 -15.92 -47.35 4.48
CA THR A 88 -15.04 -48.49 4.11
C THR A 88 -14.83 -49.46 5.28
N PRO A 89 -15.38 -50.69 5.24
CA PRO A 89 -15.09 -51.71 6.24
C PRO A 89 -13.85 -52.50 5.83
N SER A 90 -12.68 -52.22 6.44
CA SER A 90 -11.49 -53.08 6.30
C SER A 90 -10.32 -52.57 7.14
N SER A 91 -9.97 -53.32 8.20
CA SER A 91 -8.63 -53.44 8.82
C SER A 91 -7.55 -52.37 8.49
N THR A 92 -7.72 -51.13 8.94
CA THR A 92 -6.68 -50.10 8.77
C THR A 92 -6.01 -49.82 10.11
N GLN A 93 -4.73 -50.19 10.23
CA GLN A 93 -3.82 -49.58 11.20
C GLN A 93 -4.02 -48.06 11.15
N GLU A 94 -4.15 -47.41 12.30
CA GLU A 94 -3.97 -45.95 12.39
C GLU A 94 -2.65 -45.61 11.69
N SER A 95 -2.73 -44.85 10.60
CA SER A 95 -1.54 -44.44 9.84
C SER A 95 -0.58 -43.75 10.79
N GLY A 96 0.65 -44.26 10.93
CA GLY A 96 1.67 -43.67 11.81
C GLY A 96 2.05 -42.24 11.43
N TYR A 97 1.64 -41.78 10.25
CA TYR A 97 1.78 -40.38 9.78
C TYR A 97 0.73 -39.43 10.36
N ALA A 98 -0.40 -39.93 10.89
CA ALA A 98 -1.51 -39.11 11.39
C ALA A 98 -1.09 -38.04 12.42
N PRO A 99 -0.17 -38.30 13.38
CA PRO A 99 0.31 -37.28 14.30
C PRO A 99 1.05 -36.13 13.58
N SER A 100 1.86 -36.43 12.56
CA SER A 100 2.61 -35.43 11.80
C SER A 100 1.70 -34.55 10.93
N ILE A 101 0.68 -35.17 10.31
CA ILE A 101 -0.34 -34.47 9.50
C ILE A 101 -1.19 -33.57 10.39
N SER A 102 -1.59 -34.05 11.58
CA SER A 102 -2.38 -33.27 12.53
C SER A 102 -1.60 -32.07 13.07
N LEU A 103 -0.33 -32.27 13.44
CA LEU A 103 0.56 -31.19 13.90
C LEU A 103 0.77 -30.13 12.82
N PHE A 104 0.98 -30.55 11.57
CA PHE A 104 1.07 -29.64 10.42
C PHE A 104 -0.22 -28.82 10.25
N ALA A 105 -1.38 -29.48 10.23
CA ALA A 105 -2.68 -28.83 10.05
C ALA A 105 -2.98 -27.83 11.17
N ASP A 106 -2.69 -28.18 12.42
CA ASP A 106 -2.91 -27.30 13.57
C ASP A 106 -1.99 -26.08 13.53
N GLN A 107 -0.71 -26.27 13.18
CA GLN A 107 0.22 -25.15 13.06
C GLN A 107 -0.15 -24.23 11.90
N LEU A 108 -0.54 -24.77 10.74
CA LEU A 108 -0.99 -23.99 9.59
C LEU A 108 -2.25 -23.18 9.92
N SER A 109 -3.20 -23.79 10.65
CA SER A 109 -4.42 -23.11 11.14
C SER A 109 -4.08 -21.94 12.07
N ARG A 110 -3.12 -22.10 12.99
CA ARG A 110 -2.69 -21.01 13.88
C ARG A 110 -2.04 -19.85 13.11
N CYS A 111 -1.17 -20.15 12.15
CA CYS A 111 -0.56 -19.14 11.29
C CYS A 111 -1.63 -18.37 10.50
N GLN A 112 -2.61 -19.08 9.94
CA GLN A 112 -3.74 -18.50 9.21
C GLN A 112 -4.58 -17.57 10.10
N GLN A 113 -4.94 -18.00 11.31
CA GLN A 113 -5.72 -17.20 12.25
C GLN A 113 -4.98 -15.93 12.66
N SER A 114 -3.68 -16.02 12.92
CA SER A 114 -2.87 -14.86 13.28
C SER A 114 -2.74 -13.87 12.12
N ALA A 115 -2.54 -14.35 10.89
CA ALA A 115 -2.57 -13.51 9.70
C ALA A 115 -3.91 -12.80 9.53
N GLN A 116 -5.03 -13.49 9.75
CA GLN A 116 -6.37 -12.90 9.72
C GLN A 116 -6.62 -11.88 10.84
N ALA A 117 -6.09 -12.12 12.05
CA ALA A 117 -6.15 -11.15 13.15
C ALA A 117 -5.40 -9.84 12.84
N SER A 118 -4.38 -9.89 11.97
CA SER A 118 -3.61 -8.73 11.52
C SER A 118 -4.21 -7.99 10.30
N ARG A 119 -5.22 -8.59 9.66
CA ARG A 119 -5.89 -8.04 8.48
C ARG A 119 -6.47 -6.63 8.69
N PRO A 120 -7.08 -6.29 9.85
CA PRO A 120 -7.60 -4.94 10.08
C PRO A 120 -6.53 -3.85 10.01
N GLN A 121 -5.29 -4.13 10.43
CA GLN A 121 -4.17 -3.18 10.36
C GLN A 121 -3.77 -2.92 8.91
N LEU A 122 -3.72 -3.95 8.08
CA LEU A 122 -3.48 -3.79 6.64
C LEU A 122 -4.61 -2.99 5.97
N GLN A 123 -5.87 -3.26 6.35
CA GLN A 123 -7.01 -2.51 5.84
C GLN A 123 -6.98 -1.02 6.28
N ALA A 124 -6.55 -0.74 7.51
CA ALA A 124 -6.34 0.62 7.99
C ALA A 124 -5.24 1.34 7.17
N ALA A 125 -4.11 0.67 6.91
CA ALA A 125 -3.05 1.20 6.04
C ALA A 125 -3.57 1.52 4.63
N VAL A 126 -4.38 0.64 4.04
CA VAL A 126 -5.04 0.87 2.74
C VAL A 126 -5.94 2.11 2.80
N GLY A 127 -6.73 2.27 3.86
CA GLY A 127 -7.63 3.41 4.05
C GLY A 127 -6.91 4.74 4.18
N GLU A 128 -5.83 4.80 4.96
CA GLU A 128 -5.00 6.01 5.07
C GLU A 128 -4.33 6.37 3.74
N ALA A 129 -3.81 5.36 3.03
CA ALA A 129 -3.24 5.58 1.69
C ALA A 129 -4.31 6.10 0.71
N GLN A 130 -5.54 5.59 0.76
CA GLN A 130 -6.65 6.05 -0.07
C GLN A 130 -7.02 7.51 0.22
N LYS A 131 -7.04 7.93 1.49
CA LYS A 131 -7.30 9.33 1.85
C LYS A 131 -6.26 10.27 1.23
N LEU A 132 -4.98 9.89 1.24
CA LEU A 132 -3.92 10.66 0.60
C LEU A 132 -4.05 10.69 -0.93
N VAL A 133 -4.48 9.59 -1.55
CA VAL A 133 -4.82 9.54 -2.98
C VAL A 133 -5.90 10.54 -3.32
N GLN A 134 -7.00 10.49 -2.58
CA GLN A 134 -8.17 11.32 -2.83
C GLN A 134 -7.85 12.81 -2.64
N ARG A 135 -7.19 13.18 -1.54
CA ARG A 135 -6.77 14.57 -1.30
C ARG A 135 -5.90 15.13 -2.43
N ASN A 136 -4.97 14.34 -2.95
CA ASN A 136 -4.15 14.76 -4.09
C ASN A 136 -5.00 14.93 -5.37
N ALA A 137 -5.93 14.02 -5.65
CA ALA A 137 -6.81 14.11 -6.82
C ALA A 137 -7.72 15.34 -6.75
N ASP A 138 -8.29 15.61 -5.58
CA ASP A 138 -9.16 16.77 -5.34
C ASP A 138 -8.38 18.09 -5.52
N LEU A 139 -7.15 18.16 -4.99
CA LEU A 139 -6.30 19.34 -5.15
C LEU A 139 -5.86 19.56 -6.61
N GLN A 140 -5.58 18.48 -7.35
CA GLN A 140 -5.33 18.57 -8.79
C GLN A 140 -6.54 19.09 -9.57
N GLN A 141 -7.76 18.70 -9.16
CA GLN A 141 -8.97 19.22 -9.78
C GLN A 141 -9.16 20.71 -9.47
N LYS A 142 -8.97 21.13 -8.21
CA LYS A 142 -9.01 22.56 -7.83
C LYS A 142 -7.95 23.41 -8.53
N LEU A 143 -6.75 22.86 -8.77
CA LEU A 143 -5.72 23.52 -9.57
C LEU A 143 -6.19 23.77 -11.02
N LYS A 144 -6.92 22.83 -11.63
CA LYS A 144 -7.51 23.03 -12.97
C LYS A 144 -8.59 24.09 -12.94
N ASP A 145 -9.42 24.11 -11.91
CA ASP A 145 -10.50 25.10 -11.78
C ASP A 145 -9.94 26.51 -11.55
N ARG A 146 -8.87 26.63 -10.76
CA ARG A 146 -8.09 27.87 -10.62
C ARG A 146 -7.52 28.34 -11.95
N ASP A 147 -6.93 27.44 -12.75
CA ASP A 147 -6.37 27.81 -14.06
C ASP A 147 -7.45 28.26 -15.05
N ARG A 148 -8.66 27.67 -14.99
CA ARG A 148 -9.82 28.15 -15.77
C ARG A 148 -10.24 29.56 -15.35
N ALA A 149 -10.34 29.81 -14.04
CA ALA A 149 -10.68 31.12 -13.52
C ALA A 149 -9.65 32.19 -13.92
N TYR A 150 -8.36 31.83 -13.94
CA TYR A 150 -7.32 32.71 -14.46
C TYR A 150 -7.49 33.02 -15.95
N ALA A 151 -7.77 32.01 -16.78
CA ALA A 151 -8.01 32.21 -18.21
C ALA A 151 -9.21 33.14 -18.47
N ASP A 152 -10.27 33.03 -17.66
CA ASP A 152 -11.42 33.93 -17.73
C ASP A 152 -11.05 35.38 -17.34
N LEU A 153 -10.28 35.55 -16.26
CA LEU A 153 -9.75 36.85 -15.84
C LEU A 153 -8.89 37.48 -16.93
N ASP A 154 -7.96 36.71 -17.50
CA ASP A 154 -7.05 37.14 -18.55
C ASP A 154 -7.80 37.56 -19.83
N HIS A 155 -8.83 36.80 -20.22
CA HIS A 155 -9.70 37.20 -21.32
C HIS A 155 -10.38 38.56 -21.08
N TYR A 156 -10.83 38.84 -19.85
CA TYR A 156 -11.44 40.13 -19.54
C TYR A 156 -10.42 41.27 -19.40
N ASN A 157 -9.17 40.99 -18.97
CA ASN A 157 -8.07 41.96 -19.01
C ASN A 157 -7.87 42.50 -20.43
N HIS A 158 -7.62 41.60 -21.39
CA HIS A 158 -7.43 41.95 -22.79
C HIS A 158 -8.65 42.67 -23.37
N LYS A 159 -9.86 42.19 -23.06
CA LYS A 159 -11.10 42.78 -23.58
C LYS A 159 -11.36 44.20 -23.06
N ILE A 160 -11.01 44.50 -21.81
CA ILE A 160 -11.12 45.85 -21.26
C ILE A 160 -10.07 46.76 -21.91
N GLU A 161 -8.85 46.27 -22.10
CA GLU A 161 -7.78 47.02 -22.76
C GLU A 161 -8.13 47.37 -24.21
N ASP A 162 -8.67 46.42 -24.96
CA ASP A 162 -9.17 46.63 -26.33
C ASP A 162 -10.28 47.69 -26.35
N LEU A 163 -11.28 47.57 -25.46
CA LEU A 163 -12.39 48.53 -25.39
C LEU A 163 -11.94 49.93 -24.98
N LYS A 164 -10.97 50.04 -24.06
CA LYS A 164 -10.35 51.32 -23.68
C LYS A 164 -9.60 51.93 -24.86
N THR A 165 -8.82 51.12 -25.59
CA THR A 165 -8.07 51.55 -26.77
C THR A 165 -9.01 52.03 -27.88
N ASP A 166 -10.10 51.31 -28.13
CA ASP A 166 -11.12 51.68 -29.12
C ASP A 166 -11.86 52.97 -28.73
N ALA A 167 -12.20 53.14 -27.45
CA ALA A 167 -12.81 54.37 -26.95
C ALA A 167 -11.87 55.58 -27.12
N SER A 168 -10.58 55.39 -26.86
CA SER A 168 -9.55 56.44 -26.99
C SER A 168 -9.35 56.92 -28.43
N LYS A 169 -9.59 56.03 -29.42
CA LYS A 169 -9.46 56.36 -30.85
C LYS A 169 -10.69 57.08 -31.43
N ARG A 170 -11.82 57.10 -30.72
CA ARG A 170 -13.07 57.73 -31.20
C ARG A 170 -13.15 59.19 -30.75
N SER A 171 -13.30 60.10 -31.71
CA SER A 171 -13.41 61.55 -31.46
C SER A 171 -14.77 61.99 -30.88
N LYS A 172 -15.81 61.14 -30.96
CA LYS A 172 -17.16 61.43 -30.43
C LYS A 172 -17.53 60.44 -29.32
N LYS A 173 -18.21 60.94 -28.30
CA LYS A 173 -18.70 60.15 -27.17
C LYS A 173 -19.68 59.07 -27.65
N ASP A 174 -19.28 57.81 -27.52
CA ASP A 174 -20.07 56.64 -27.90
C ASP A 174 -20.69 55.99 -26.67
N VAL A 175 -21.94 56.38 -26.37
CA VAL A 175 -22.70 55.90 -25.20
C VAL A 175 -22.82 54.38 -25.17
N LYS A 176 -22.97 53.72 -26.34
CA LYS A 176 -23.05 52.25 -26.42
C LYS A 176 -21.70 51.60 -26.12
N GLY A 177 -20.61 52.24 -26.53
CA GLY A 177 -19.24 51.83 -26.19
C GLY A 177 -18.98 51.91 -24.69
N GLU A 178 -19.40 53.01 -24.05
CA GLU A 178 -19.30 53.22 -22.60
C GLU A 178 -20.08 52.16 -21.80
N GLU A 179 -21.33 51.87 -22.17
CA GLU A 179 -22.13 50.79 -21.54
C GLU A 179 -21.52 49.40 -21.72
N ARG A 180 -20.89 49.14 -22.88
CA ARG A 180 -20.18 47.87 -23.12
C ARG A 180 -18.93 47.78 -22.26
N LEU A 181 -18.17 48.86 -22.11
CA LEU A 181 -17.01 48.91 -21.23
C LEU A 181 -17.41 48.67 -19.78
N ALA A 182 -18.43 49.39 -19.28
CA ALA A 182 -18.92 49.23 -17.90
C ALA A 182 -19.34 47.78 -17.59
N ARG A 183 -20.06 47.12 -18.50
CA ARG A 183 -20.43 45.70 -18.35
C ARG A 183 -19.23 44.75 -18.33
N ASN A 184 -18.16 45.04 -19.09
CA ASN A 184 -16.97 44.18 -19.08
C ASN A 184 -16.08 44.46 -17.85
N VAL A 185 -16.06 45.70 -17.34
CA VAL A 185 -15.42 46.04 -16.05
C VAL A 185 -16.06 45.24 -14.91
N GLU A 186 -17.39 45.16 -14.87
CA GLU A 186 -18.07 44.37 -13.85
C GLU A 186 -17.79 42.86 -14.00
N LYS A 187 -17.79 42.34 -15.23
CA LYS A 187 -17.41 40.94 -15.48
C LYS A 187 -15.96 40.63 -15.11
N HIS A 188 -15.05 41.56 -15.35
CA HIS A 188 -13.67 41.45 -14.90
C HIS A 188 -13.59 41.42 -13.37
N ARG A 189 -14.32 42.30 -12.66
CA ARG A 189 -14.38 42.30 -11.19
C ARG A 189 -14.83 40.94 -10.67
N MET A 190 -15.92 40.38 -11.22
CA MET A 190 -16.40 39.04 -10.84
C MET A 190 -15.39 37.93 -11.14
N ALA A 191 -14.73 37.96 -12.29
CA ALA A 191 -13.70 36.99 -12.66
C ALA A 191 -12.46 37.10 -11.73
N GLN A 192 -12.07 38.31 -11.37
CA GLN A 192 -10.97 38.59 -10.46
C GLN A 192 -11.27 38.05 -9.05
N GLU A 193 -12.48 38.29 -8.53
CA GLU A 193 -12.92 37.75 -7.23
C GLU A 193 -12.94 36.23 -7.23
N SER A 194 -13.47 35.62 -8.29
CA SER A 194 -13.49 34.15 -8.44
C SER A 194 -12.08 33.56 -8.48
N PHE A 195 -11.15 34.17 -9.25
CA PHE A 195 -9.77 33.73 -9.31
C PHE A 195 -9.06 33.87 -7.94
N ILE A 196 -9.17 35.02 -7.28
CA ILE A 196 -8.53 35.26 -5.98
C ILE A 196 -9.03 34.25 -4.93
N MET A 197 -10.33 33.99 -4.90
CA MET A 197 -10.92 33.01 -3.99
C MET A 197 -10.33 31.60 -4.21
N LEU A 198 -10.31 31.14 -5.46
CA LEU A 198 -9.76 29.82 -5.81
C LEU A 198 -8.26 29.73 -5.59
N ASP A 199 -7.50 30.80 -5.90
CA ASP A 199 -6.07 30.85 -5.69
C ASP A 199 -5.71 30.77 -4.21
N ASN A 200 -6.38 31.54 -3.34
CA ASN A 200 -6.19 31.48 -1.90
C ASN A 200 -6.53 30.10 -1.33
N GLN A 201 -7.64 29.49 -1.77
CA GLN A 201 -8.03 28.14 -1.36
C GLN A 201 -6.98 27.11 -1.75
N VAL A 202 -6.55 27.11 -3.03
CA VAL A 202 -5.55 26.18 -3.54
C VAL A 202 -4.22 26.36 -2.80
N ARG A 203 -3.78 27.60 -2.54
CA ARG A 203 -2.56 27.88 -1.76
C ARG A 203 -2.62 27.26 -0.38
N ALA A 204 -3.70 27.50 0.37
CA ALA A 204 -3.86 26.99 1.72
C ALA A 204 -3.84 25.45 1.75
N GLU A 205 -4.61 24.80 0.87
CA GLU A 205 -4.69 23.34 0.80
C GLU A 205 -3.36 22.71 0.35
N MET A 206 -2.64 23.38 -0.56
CA MET A 206 -1.35 22.91 -1.06
C MET A 206 -0.26 23.01 0.01
N SER A 207 -0.21 24.11 0.77
CA SER A 207 0.68 24.21 1.94
C SER A 207 0.38 23.13 2.97
N GLN A 208 -0.91 22.94 3.33
CA GLN A 208 -1.31 21.91 4.28
C GLN A 208 -0.91 20.49 3.84
N LEU A 209 -1.05 20.18 2.55
CA LEU A 209 -0.66 18.88 2.02
C LEU A 209 0.86 18.69 2.00
N LEU A 210 1.63 19.71 1.62
CA LEU A 210 3.08 19.64 1.55
C LEU A 210 3.75 19.61 2.93
N GLU A 211 3.20 20.32 3.91
CA GLU A 211 3.68 20.31 5.30
C GLU A 211 3.30 19.03 6.03
N GLY A 212 2.11 18.47 5.75
CA GLY A 212 1.59 17.25 6.39
C GLY A 212 2.05 15.94 5.76
N LYS A 213 2.74 15.97 4.61
CA LYS A 213 3.03 14.77 3.81
C LYS A 213 3.77 13.66 4.57
N ASP A 214 4.77 14.02 5.36
CA ASP A 214 5.63 13.04 6.04
C ASP A 214 4.85 12.40 7.19
N ALA A 215 4.04 13.18 7.91
CA ALA A 215 3.16 12.69 8.95
C ALA A 215 2.05 11.78 8.40
N ASP A 216 1.46 12.12 7.26
CA ASP A 216 0.44 11.29 6.60
C ASP A 216 1.05 9.97 6.10
N PHE A 217 2.26 10.00 5.53
CA PHE A 217 2.95 8.78 5.12
C PHE A 217 3.38 7.91 6.32
N ALA A 218 3.83 8.52 7.40
CA ALA A 218 4.20 7.83 8.63
C ALA A 218 3.01 7.05 9.25
N LYS A 219 1.78 7.57 9.18
CA LYS A 219 0.58 6.84 9.62
C LYS A 219 0.39 5.53 8.84
N ILE A 220 0.58 5.57 7.52
CA ILE A 220 0.47 4.38 6.67
C ILE A 220 1.56 3.36 7.05
N ILE A 221 2.81 3.81 7.21
CA ILE A 221 3.93 2.96 7.64
C ILE A 221 3.63 2.35 9.02
N ALA A 222 3.07 3.10 9.96
CA ALA A 222 2.79 2.61 11.31
C ALA A 222 1.79 1.44 11.28
N GLU A 223 0.68 1.57 10.56
CA GLU A 223 -0.29 0.48 10.42
C GLU A 223 0.29 -0.71 9.67
N TYR A 224 1.02 -0.46 8.58
CA TYR A 224 1.67 -1.53 7.82
C TYR A 224 2.72 -2.28 8.65
N SER A 225 3.49 -1.58 9.46
CA SER A 225 4.49 -2.18 10.37
C SER A 225 3.83 -3.05 11.43
N ARG A 226 2.66 -2.66 11.95
CA ARG A 226 1.90 -3.51 12.89
C ARG A 226 1.45 -4.81 12.21
N TYR A 227 0.94 -4.73 10.98
CA TYR A 227 0.59 -5.91 10.19
C TYR A 227 1.81 -6.83 9.99
N LEU A 228 2.96 -6.28 9.59
CA LEU A 228 4.21 -7.05 9.42
C LEU A 228 4.66 -7.70 10.73
N GLY A 229 4.59 -6.98 11.86
CA GLY A 229 4.99 -7.52 13.16
C GLY A 229 4.18 -8.74 13.57
N VAL A 230 2.86 -8.71 13.40
CA VAL A 230 1.98 -9.84 13.74
C VAL A 230 2.23 -11.03 12.80
N THR A 231 2.26 -10.80 11.49
CA THR A 231 2.47 -11.87 10.49
C THR A 231 3.83 -12.54 10.62
N ALA A 232 4.91 -11.77 10.83
CA ALA A 232 6.24 -12.30 11.06
C ALA A 232 6.31 -13.13 12.36
N SER A 233 5.69 -12.63 13.45
CA SER A 233 5.65 -13.35 14.73
C SER A 233 4.92 -14.69 14.61
N ALA A 234 3.80 -14.72 13.87
CA ALA A 234 3.05 -15.94 13.59
C ALA A 234 3.88 -16.97 12.79
N GLY A 235 4.63 -16.49 11.79
CA GLY A 235 5.55 -17.33 11.00
C GLY A 235 6.67 -17.91 11.87
N MET A 236 7.28 -17.09 12.73
CA MET A 236 8.31 -17.56 13.66
C MET A 236 7.81 -18.63 14.64
N GLN A 237 6.58 -18.52 15.12
CA GLN A 237 5.99 -19.55 15.99
C GLN A 237 5.82 -20.91 15.29
N GLY A 238 5.68 -20.92 13.96
CA GLY A 238 5.52 -22.15 13.18
C GLY A 238 6.80 -22.71 12.59
N ILE A 239 7.91 -21.96 12.61
CA ILE A 239 9.11 -22.31 11.84
C ILE A 239 9.68 -23.67 12.24
N THR A 240 9.90 -23.92 13.54
CA THR A 240 10.43 -25.19 14.05
C THR A 240 9.49 -26.36 13.73
N THR A 241 8.19 -26.14 13.78
CA THR A 241 7.21 -27.19 13.45
C THR A 241 7.33 -27.59 11.98
N PHE A 242 7.42 -26.60 11.08
CA PHE A 242 7.46 -26.84 9.64
C PHE A 242 8.83 -27.32 9.13
N THR A 243 9.93 -26.85 9.71
CA THR A 243 11.28 -27.20 9.23
C THR A 243 11.83 -28.47 9.90
N ASP A 244 11.45 -28.74 11.15
CA ASP A 244 12.12 -29.76 11.95
C ASP A 244 11.16 -30.85 12.42
N GLN A 245 10.11 -30.50 13.16
CA GLN A 245 9.26 -31.49 13.85
C GLN A 245 8.51 -32.38 12.86
N VAL A 246 7.72 -31.78 11.96
CA VAL A 246 6.94 -32.53 10.97
C VAL A 246 7.85 -33.37 10.06
N PRO A 247 8.92 -32.81 9.44
CA PRO A 247 9.83 -33.63 8.62
C PRO A 247 10.54 -34.75 9.39
N SER A 248 10.86 -34.55 10.67
CA SER A 248 11.49 -35.60 11.49
C SER A 248 10.52 -36.72 11.83
N MET A 249 9.27 -36.38 12.19
CA MET A 249 8.23 -37.38 12.44
C MET A 249 7.91 -38.21 11.19
N VAL A 250 7.85 -37.56 10.03
CA VAL A 250 7.66 -38.27 8.74
C VAL A 250 8.84 -39.21 8.47
N ARG A 251 10.09 -38.73 8.61
CA ARG A 251 11.29 -39.59 8.42
C ARG A 251 11.29 -40.80 9.34
N GLN A 252 11.00 -40.62 10.62
CA GLN A 252 10.93 -41.72 11.59
C GLN A 252 9.85 -42.74 11.23
N GLN A 253 8.72 -42.30 10.68
CA GLN A 253 7.67 -43.23 10.25
C GLN A 253 8.06 -43.97 8.96
N VAL A 254 8.69 -43.29 7.99
CA VAL A 254 9.23 -43.93 6.78
C VAL A 254 10.26 -45.00 7.14
N GLU A 255 11.20 -44.70 8.04
CA GLU A 255 12.20 -45.67 8.52
C GLU A 255 11.56 -46.89 9.17
N ARG A 256 10.44 -46.72 9.90
CA ARG A 256 9.68 -47.84 10.49
C ARG A 256 8.92 -48.67 9.45
N ASP A 257 8.44 -48.04 8.39
CA ASP A 257 7.71 -48.73 7.33
C ASP A 257 8.67 -49.50 6.39
N GLU A 258 9.93 -49.07 6.27
CA GLU A 258 10.98 -49.72 5.47
C GLU A 258 11.70 -50.88 6.18
N ASP A 259 11.56 -51.03 7.52
CA ASP A 259 12.21 -52.09 8.29
C ASP A 259 11.28 -53.33 8.47
N PRO A 260 11.50 -54.46 7.77
CA PRO A 260 10.55 -55.57 7.74
C PRO A 260 10.57 -56.45 9.01
N PHE A 261 11.52 -56.25 9.94
CA PHE A 261 11.69 -57.10 11.13
C PHE A 261 12.13 -56.32 12.39
N PRO A 262 11.22 -55.89 13.27
CA PRO A 262 11.54 -55.08 14.44
C PRO A 262 12.13 -55.87 15.63
N PHE A 263 12.49 -57.14 15.45
CA PHE A 263 13.02 -57.99 16.51
C PHE A 263 14.42 -58.50 16.19
N HIS A 264 15.46 -57.72 16.46
CA HIS A 264 16.80 -58.21 16.78
C HIS A 264 17.50 -57.24 17.75
N ASN A 265 17.03 -57.18 18.99
CA ASN A 265 17.93 -57.01 20.13
C ASN A 265 17.28 -57.46 21.45
N GLN A 266 17.13 -58.77 21.63
CA GLN A 266 17.11 -59.34 22.97
C GLN A 266 18.46 -60.03 23.19
N ASN A 267 19.16 -59.60 24.25
CA ASN A 267 20.36 -60.18 24.83
C ASN A 267 21.65 -60.14 24.00
N SER A 268 22.46 -59.12 24.29
CA SER A 268 23.88 -59.32 24.59
C SER A 268 24.22 -58.44 25.78
N GLY A 269 24.30 -59.06 26.97
CA GLY A 269 24.60 -58.37 28.21
C GLY A 269 25.96 -57.67 28.14
N ALA A 270 25.97 -56.41 28.54
CA ALA A 270 27.15 -55.73 29.01
C ALA A 270 26.76 -54.70 30.08
N SER A 271 26.93 -55.13 31.32
CA SER A 271 27.26 -54.33 32.51
C SER A 271 26.44 -53.08 32.82
N ILE A 272 25.50 -53.30 33.75
CA ILE A 272 25.16 -52.33 34.78
C ILE A 272 26.45 -52.01 35.56
N ILE A 273 27.01 -50.83 35.37
CA ILE A 273 27.85 -50.18 36.39
C ILE A 273 27.18 -48.85 36.75
N ASN A 274 26.50 -48.91 37.89
CA ASN A 274 26.20 -47.76 38.73
C ASN A 274 27.50 -47.00 39.01
N GLN A 275 27.58 -45.74 38.60
CA GLN A 275 28.28 -44.72 39.40
C GLN A 275 27.45 -43.45 39.44
N SER A 276 26.75 -43.31 40.55
CA SER A 276 26.29 -42.05 41.10
C SER A 276 27.51 -41.17 41.36
N MET A 277 27.56 -39.98 40.74
CA MET A 277 28.34 -38.86 41.27
C MET A 277 27.50 -37.59 41.16
N SER A 278 26.98 -37.21 42.31
CA SER A 278 26.45 -35.91 42.66
C SER A 278 27.56 -34.88 42.52
N GLY A 279 27.36 -33.85 41.70
CA GLY A 279 28.23 -32.68 41.63
C GLY A 279 27.36 -31.42 41.53
N ILE A 280 27.09 -30.79 42.67
CA ILE A 280 26.42 -29.49 42.75
C ILE A 280 27.49 -28.38 42.66
N ALA A 281 27.30 -27.52 41.63
CA ALA A 281 27.64 -26.09 41.53
C ALA A 281 29.13 -25.65 41.50
N PRO A 282 29.47 -24.37 41.21
CA PRO A 282 28.76 -23.24 40.54
C PRO A 282 29.60 -22.57 39.42
N TYR A 283 29.05 -21.61 38.67
CA TYR A 283 29.64 -20.30 38.26
C TYR A 283 28.85 -19.71 37.07
N GLU A 284 28.05 -18.67 37.33
CA GLU A 284 28.30 -17.26 36.98
C GLU A 284 28.48 -17.00 35.48
N VAL A 285 27.48 -16.32 34.91
CA VAL A 285 27.55 -15.65 33.61
C VAL A 285 28.07 -14.23 33.86
N PRO A 286 29.21 -13.81 33.29
CA PRO A 286 29.53 -12.40 33.17
C PRO A 286 28.99 -11.86 31.85
N MET A 287 28.16 -10.81 31.97
CA MET A 287 27.93 -9.82 30.92
C MET A 287 29.26 -9.34 30.36
N SER A 288 29.43 -9.41 29.03
CA SER A 288 30.33 -8.51 28.32
C SER A 288 29.74 -8.16 26.95
N GLU A 289 29.58 -6.86 26.75
CA GLU A 289 29.30 -6.23 25.47
C GLU A 289 30.45 -6.53 24.50
N GLN A 290 30.12 -6.94 23.27
CA GLN A 290 31.02 -6.67 22.16
C GLN A 290 30.27 -6.52 20.82
N LYS A 291 30.33 -5.29 20.32
CA LYS A 291 30.15 -4.92 18.91
C LYS A 291 30.99 -5.85 18.01
N ARG A 292 30.39 -6.42 16.96
CA ARG A 292 30.65 -6.06 15.54
C ARG A 292 30.02 -7.06 14.55
N ASP A 293 29.55 -6.46 13.45
CA ASP A 293 29.48 -6.96 12.08
C ASP A 293 28.57 -8.16 11.77
N ALA A 294 27.35 -7.83 11.36
CA ALA A 294 26.44 -8.74 10.69
C ALA A 294 26.90 -9.00 9.24
N PRO A 295 27.06 -10.25 8.80
CA PRO A 295 27.03 -10.57 7.39
C PRO A 295 25.57 -10.71 6.94
N SER A 296 25.23 -9.90 5.93
CA SER A 296 23.99 -9.93 5.16
C SER A 296 23.61 -11.34 4.72
N ALA A 297 22.47 -11.85 5.19
CA ALA A 297 21.82 -13.02 4.59
C ALA A 297 21.01 -12.56 3.36
N PRO A 298 21.05 -13.30 2.24
CA PRO A 298 20.32 -12.95 1.03
C PRO A 298 18.84 -13.31 1.20
N PHE A 299 17.97 -12.30 1.07
CA PHE A 299 16.55 -12.52 0.83
C PHE A 299 16.38 -13.22 -0.53
N MET A 300 15.99 -14.51 -0.52
CA MET A 300 15.43 -15.15 -1.70
C MET A 300 13.99 -14.65 -1.88
N MET A 301 13.74 -13.95 -2.99
CA MET A 301 12.40 -13.71 -3.52
C MET A 301 11.88 -15.01 -4.14
N VAL A 302 10.67 -15.40 -3.76
CA VAL A 302 9.71 -16.08 -4.64
C VAL A 302 8.39 -15.34 -4.51
#